data_AF-A0A7W1BI88-F1
#
_entry.id   AF-A0A7W1BI88-F1
#
_cell.length_a   1.000
_cell.length_b   1.000
_cell.length_c   1.000
_cell.angle_alpha   90.00
_cell.angle_beta   90.00
_cell.angle_gamma   90.00
#
_symmetry.space_group_name_H-M   'P 1'
#
loop_
_entity.id
_entity.type
_entity.pdbx_description
1 polymer ?
#
loop_
_entity_poly.entity_id
_entity_poly.type
_entity_poly.pdbx_seq_one_letter_code
_entity_poly.pdbx_strand_id
1 'polypeptide(L)' 'MRYIGNKTRLLPFILDTMGTLGIPPGTAHDAFAGTASVGRSLKSRGWRVVSSDLMTYSYVFQRAYVVAGRIPAFAKLRAT' A
#
# COMPACT_ATOMS: atom_id res chain seq x y z
N MET A 1 1.51 -3.04 12.23
CA MET A 1 2.64 -3.95 12.45
C MET A 1 3.89 -3.12 12.70
N ARG A 2 4.63 -3.35 13.79
CA ARG A 2 5.99 -2.82 13.91
C ARG A 2 6.88 -3.61 12.95
N TYR A 3 7.62 -2.92 12.09
CA TYR A 3 8.46 -3.53 11.08
C TYR A 3 9.71 -2.66 10.92
N ILE A 4 10.87 -3.30 10.89
CA ILE A 4 12.14 -2.58 10.74
C ILE A 4 12.15 -1.85 9.39
N GLY A 5 12.52 -0.57 9.40
CA GLY A 5 12.52 0.24 8.18
C GLY A 5 11.13 0.49 7.58
N ASN A 6 10.04 0.38 8.37
CA ASN A 6 8.74 0.83 7.88
C ASN A 6 8.80 2.32 7.49
N LYS A 7 8.07 2.67 6.44
CA LYS A 7 8.12 4.02 5.86
C LYS A 7 6.96 4.90 6.29
N THR A 8 6.14 4.48 7.27
CA THR A 8 4.91 5.19 7.65
C THR A 8 5.18 6.64 8.07
N ARG A 9 6.28 6.89 8.80
CA ARG A 9 6.71 8.25 9.19
C ARG A 9 7.24 9.09 8.02
N LEU A 10 7.72 8.44 6.96
CA LEU A 10 8.25 9.10 5.76
C LEU A 10 7.19 9.28 4.66
N LEU A 11 5.99 8.71 4.82
CA LEU A 11 4.93 8.82 3.82
C LEU A 11 4.61 10.28 3.45
N PRO A 12 4.42 11.23 4.40
CA PRO A 12 4.16 12.62 4.04
C PRO A 12 5.24 13.17 3.12
N PHE A 13 6.51 13.03 3.52
CA PHE A 13 7.64 13.48 2.71
C PHE A 13 7.67 12.87 1.31
N ILE A 14 7.47 11.56 1.18
CA ILE A 14 7.48 10.87 -0.14
C ILE A 14 6.38 11.46 -1.04
N LEU A 15 5.17 11.57 -0.50
CA LEU A 15 3.99 11.97 -1.26
C LEU A 15 4.02 13.45 -1.62
N ASP A 16 4.49 14.31 -0.71
CA ASP A 16 4.65 15.74 -0.93
C ASP A 16 5.78 16.02 -1.93
N THR A 17 6.86 15.23 -1.90
CA THR A 17 7.94 15.31 -2.90
C THR A 17 7.41 14.95 -4.28
N MET A 18 6.66 13.86 -4.41
CA MET A 18 6.02 13.48 -5.68
C MET A 18 5.07 14.57 -6.20
N GLY A 19 4.31 15.20 -5.29
CA GLY A 19 3.41 16.32 -5.61
C GLY A 19 4.18 17.57 -6.07
N THR A 20 5.22 17.96 -5.36
CA THR A 20 6.09 19.11 -5.69
C THR A 20 6.79 18.92 -7.04
N LEU A 21 7.20 17.70 -7.34
CA LEU A 21 7.79 17.33 -8.63
C LEU A 21 6.75 17.19 -9.76
N GLY A 22 5.46 17.36 -9.46
CA GLY A 22 4.38 17.29 -10.45
C GLY A 22 4.19 15.89 -11.05
N ILE A 23 4.53 14.83 -10.31
CA ILE A 23 4.44 13.44 -10.81
C ILE A 23 2.98 12.96 -10.71
N PRO A 24 2.27 12.77 -11.84
CA PRO A 24 0.87 12.37 -11.82
C PRO A 24 0.72 10.87 -11.52
N PRO A 25 -0.47 10.41 -11.06
CA PRO A 25 -0.75 8.99 -10.87
C PRO A 25 -0.53 8.18 -12.15
N GLY A 26 0.36 7.19 -12.07
CA GLY A 26 0.65 6.24 -13.12
C GLY A 26 0.68 4.81 -12.58
N THR A 27 1.68 4.03 -13.01
CA THR A 27 1.97 2.71 -12.44
C THR A 27 3.24 2.79 -11.61
N ALA A 28 3.18 2.37 -10.35
CA ALA A 28 4.32 2.30 -9.45
C ALA A 28 4.63 0.84 -9.09
N HIS A 29 5.91 0.52 -8.91
CA HIS A 29 6.36 -0.77 -8.42
C HIS A 29 6.95 -0.63 -7.01
N ASP A 30 6.23 -1.12 -6.00
CA ASP A 30 6.71 -1.25 -4.62
C ASP A 30 7.47 -2.57 -4.49
N ALA A 31 8.73 -2.57 -4.93
CA ALA A 31 9.53 -3.79 -5.09
C ALA A 31 9.94 -4.47 -3.76
N PHE A 32 9.91 -3.72 -2.65
CA PHE A 32 10.30 -4.15 -1.31
C PHE A 32 9.21 -3.74 -0.30
N ALA A 33 8.02 -4.30 -0.50
CA ALA A 33 6.80 -3.76 0.11
C ALA A 33 6.79 -3.80 1.64
N GLY A 34 7.43 -4.79 2.28
CA GLY A 34 7.42 -4.99 3.73
C GLY A 34 5.99 -5.10 4.29
N THR A 35 5.50 -4.06 4.95
CA THR A 35 4.11 -3.98 5.42
C THR A 35 3.14 -3.37 4.39
N ALA A 36 3.59 -3.18 3.14
CA ALA A 36 2.90 -2.54 2.03
C ALA A 36 2.38 -1.12 2.33
N SER A 37 3.02 -0.38 3.24
CA SER A 37 2.53 0.95 3.64
C SER A 37 2.68 2.00 2.53
N VAL A 38 3.75 1.91 1.73
CA VAL A 38 3.96 2.78 0.56
C VAL A 38 2.96 2.45 -0.54
N GLY A 39 2.93 1.18 -1.01
CA GLY A 39 1.97 0.74 -2.01
C GLY A 39 0.51 1.04 -1.66
N ARG A 40 0.10 0.85 -0.39
CA ARG A 40 -1.24 1.22 0.09
C ARG A 40 -1.52 2.72 -0.06
N SER A 41 -0.55 3.56 0.28
CA SER A 41 -0.70 5.03 0.26
C SER A 41 -0.69 5.61 -1.14
N LEU A 42 0.02 4.95 -2.07
CA LEU A 42 -0.03 5.28 -3.50
C LEU A 42 -1.37 4.86 -4.09
N LYS A 43 -1.85 3.64 -3.81
CA LYS A 43 -3.16 3.16 -4.26
C LYS A 43 -4.29 4.09 -3.82
N SER A 44 -4.28 4.57 -2.57
CA SER A 44 -5.30 5.52 -2.09
C SER A 44 -5.29 6.88 -2.80
N ARG A 45 -4.23 7.18 -3.57
CA ARG A 45 -4.08 8.38 -4.40
C ARG A 45 -4.27 8.09 -5.90
N GLY A 46 -4.89 6.96 -6.25
CA GLY A 46 -5.25 6.63 -7.62
C GLY A 46 -4.13 5.97 -8.44
N TRP A 47 -3.00 5.61 -7.82
CA TRP A 47 -1.94 4.88 -8.51
C TRP A 47 -2.32 3.43 -8.76
N ARG A 48 -1.93 2.90 -9.92
CA ARG A 48 -1.84 1.45 -10.12
C ARG A 48 -0.54 0.97 -9.47
N VAL A 49 -0.63 0.04 -8.53
CA VAL A 49 0.53 -0.43 -7.79
C VAL A 49 0.75 -1.91 -8.08
N VAL A 50 1.94 -2.21 -8.58
CA VAL A 50 2.52 -3.56 -8.57
C VAL A 50 3.39 -3.66 -7.33
N SER A 51 3.36 -4.76 -6.60
CA SER A 51 4.17 -4.92 -5.40
C SER A 51 4.80 -6.30 -5.35
N SER A 52 6.00 -6.37 -4.75
CA SER A 52 6.71 -7.61 -4.51
C SER A 52 7.45 -7.56 -3.17
N ASP A 53 7.74 -8.75 -2.64
CA ASP A 53 8.60 -8.96 -1.49
C ASP A 53 8.98 -10.43 -1.43
N LEU A 54 10.10 -10.76 -0.80
CA LEU A 54 10.51 -12.15 -0.56
C LEU A 54 9.65 -12.82 0.53
N MET A 55 9.15 -12.03 1.48
CA MET A 55 8.56 -12.57 2.70
C MET A 55 7.07 -12.85 2.58
N THR A 56 6.63 -14.03 3.00
CA THR A 56 5.21 -14.45 2.93
C THR A 56 4.27 -13.53 3.71
N TYR A 57 4.68 -12.99 4.86
CA TYR A 57 3.82 -12.04 5.60
C TYR A 57 3.61 -10.74 4.81
N SER A 58 4.61 -10.30 4.04
CA SER A 58 4.53 -9.11 3.20
C SER A 58 3.53 -9.36 2.08
N TYR A 59 3.59 -10.55 1.46
CA TYR A 59 2.58 -10.97 0.48
C TYR A 59 1.15 -10.87 1.04
N VAL A 60 0.90 -11.30 2.29
CA VAL A 60 -0.43 -11.17 2.91
C VAL A 60 -0.86 -9.70 3.02
N PHE A 61 0.03 -8.80 3.47
CA PHE A 61 -0.28 -7.36 3.51
C PHE A 61 -0.52 -6.77 2.12
N GLN A 62 0.26 -7.17 1.11
CA GLN A 62 0.07 -6.73 -0.27
C GLN A 62 -1.28 -7.20 -0.82
N ARG A 63 -1.69 -8.46 -0.57
CA ARG A 63 -3.01 -8.96 -0.95
C ARG A 63 -4.13 -8.14 -0.32
N ALA A 64 -4.00 -7.82 0.98
CA ALA A 64 -5.01 -7.07 1.72
C ALA A 64 -5.07 -5.58 1.36
N TYR A 65 -3.93 -4.92 1.16
CA TYR A 65 -3.86 -3.47 1.03
C TYR A 65 -3.68 -2.97 -0.40
N VAL A 66 -3.02 -3.74 -1.25
CA VAL A 66 -2.71 -3.36 -2.63
C VAL A 66 -3.64 -4.07 -3.61
N VAL A 67 -3.83 -5.38 -3.49
CA VAL A 67 -4.65 -6.15 -4.44
C VAL A 67 -6.15 -5.99 -4.19
N ALA A 68 -6.59 -6.03 -2.93
CA ALA A 68 -8.03 -5.94 -2.61
C ALA A 68 -8.66 -4.63 -3.14
N GLY A 69 -9.54 -4.73 -4.13
CA GLY A 69 -10.08 -3.55 -4.84
C GLY A 69 -11.00 -2.67 -4.00
N ARG A 70 -11.64 -3.24 -2.97
CA ARG A 70 -12.58 -2.55 -2.09
C ARG A 70 -12.67 -3.24 -0.74
N ILE A 71 -13.14 -2.50 0.27
CA ILE A 71 -13.51 -3.09 1.56
C ILE A 71 -14.70 -4.03 1.33
N PRO A 72 -14.65 -5.29 1.80
CA PRO A 72 -15.80 -6.19 1.73
C PRO A 72 -16.98 -5.60 2.51
N ALA A 73 -18.21 -5.79 2.02
CA ALA A 73 -19.41 -5.31 2.73
C ALA A 73 -19.75 -6.14 3.99
N PHE A 74 -19.11 -7.29 4.15
CA PHE A 74 -19.34 -8.23 5.26
C PHE A 74 -20.83 -8.56 5.51
N ALA A 75 -21.70 -8.46 4.50
CA ALA A 75 -23.17 -8.62 4.64
C ALA A 75 -23.63 -10.00 5.14
N LYS A 76 -22.75 -11.01 5.12
CA LYS A 76 -23.00 -12.37 5.64
C LYS A 76 -22.35 -12.63 7.00
N LEU A 77 -21.66 -11.64 7.57
CA LEU A 77 -21.06 -11.75 8.89
C LEU A 77 -22.20 -11.61 9.92
N ARG A 78 -22.44 -12.65 10.72
CA ARG A 78 -23.42 -12.58 11.81
C ARG A 78 -22.83 -11.75 12.94
N ALA A 79 -23.59 -10.78 13.45
CA ALA A 79 -23.28 -10.20 14.74
C ALA A 79 -23.57 -11.27 15.80
N THR A 80 -22.55 -11.64 16.55
CA THR A 80 -22.68 -12.50 17.73
C THR A 80 -23.31 -11.74 18.88
#